data_AF-A0A9D7BDT3-F1
#
_entry.id   AF-A0A9D7BDT3-F1
#
_cell.length_a   1.000
_cell.length_b   1.000
_cell.length_c   1.000
_cell.angle_alpha   90.00
_cell.angle_beta   90.00
_cell.angle_gamma   90.00
#
_symmetry.space_group_name_H-M   'P 1'
#
loop_
_entity.id
_entity.type
_entity.pdbx_description
1 polymer ?
#
loop_
_entity_poly.entity_id
_entity_poly.type
_entity_poly.pdbx_seq_one_letter_code
_entity_poly.pdbx_strand_id
1 'polypeptide(L)'
;MAPSVLAVTGNNAIVDWVRVELRTSPTGPTVATGHGLVQRDGDVVSVDGFSALRLNTTAGLYHVVVRHRNHLAAVSASALQHGP
;
A
#
# COMPACT_ATOMS: atom_id res chain seq x y z
N MET A 1 -4.69 -1.03 14.67
CA MET A 1 -5.35 0.27 14.38
C MET A 1 -6.17 0.65 15.60
N ALA A 2 -6.08 1.90 16.06
CA ALA A 2 -6.91 2.41 17.15
C ALA A 2 -8.33 2.77 16.65
N PRO A 3 -9.40 2.63 17.46
CA PRO A 3 -10.76 2.95 17.03
C PRO A 3 -10.94 4.38 16.50
N SER A 4 -10.16 5.33 17.03
CA SER A 4 -10.17 6.73 16.61
C SER A 4 -9.82 6.93 15.14
N VAL A 5 -9.02 6.04 14.54
CA VAL A 5 -8.66 6.10 13.12
C VAL A 5 -9.90 5.95 12.21
N LEU A 6 -10.88 5.15 12.64
CA LEU A 6 -12.12 4.94 11.90
C LEU A 6 -13.15 6.06 12.10
N ALA A 7 -12.92 6.95 13.07
CA ALA A 7 -13.78 8.11 13.33
C ALA A 7 -13.43 9.32 12.44
N VAL A 8 -12.31 9.27 11.72
CA VAL A 8 -11.92 10.30 10.75
C VAL A 8 -12.92 10.32 9.59
N THR A 9 -13.41 11.51 9.24
CA THR A 9 -14.38 11.72 8.15
C THR A 9 -13.76 12.56 7.02
N GLY A 10 -14.50 12.77 5.93
CA GLY A 10 -14.00 13.51 4.77
C GLY A 10 -13.02 12.70 3.91
N ASN A 11 -12.06 13.40 3.29
CA ASN A 11 -11.12 12.81 2.33
C ASN A 11 -10.21 11.74 2.94
N ASN A 12 -9.78 11.95 4.19
CA ASN A 12 -8.90 11.02 4.89
C ASN A 12 -9.66 9.92 5.66
N ALA A 13 -10.98 9.80 5.48
CA ALA A 13 -11.76 8.73 6.08
C ALA A 13 -11.26 7.36 5.57
N ILE A 14 -11.03 6.42 6.47
CA ILE A 14 -10.65 5.05 6.09
C ILE A 14 -11.87 4.34 5.49
N VAL A 15 -11.71 3.84 4.27
CA VAL A 15 -12.78 3.14 3.53
C VAL A 15 -12.50 1.65 3.33
N ASP A 16 -11.23 1.24 3.36
CA ASP A 16 -10.85 -0.17 3.20
C ASP A 16 -9.40 -0.46 3.66
N TRP A 17 -8.92 -1.67 3.41
CA TRP A 17 -7.53 -2.07 3.54
C TRP A 17 -7.05 -2.83 2.30
N VAL A 18 -5.74 -2.78 2.05
CA VAL A 18 -5.09 -3.49 0.95
C VAL A 18 -3.79 -4.15 1.42
N ARG A 19 -3.40 -5.21 0.73
CA ARG A 19 -2.05 -5.76 0.80
C ARG A 19 -1.21 -5.12 -0.32
N VAL A 20 -0.07 -4.54 0.05
CA VAL A 20 0.90 -3.96 -0.87
C VAL A 20 2.14 -4.85 -0.91
N GLU A 21 2.63 -5.13 -2.11
CA GLU A 21 3.82 -5.95 -2.35
C GLU A 21 4.82 -5.21 -3.24
N LEU A 22 6.10 -5.48 -3.04
CA LEU A 22 7.17 -5.09 -3.97
C LEU A 22 7.71 -6.32 -4.70
N ARG A 23 7.98 -6.17 -6.00
CA ARG A 23 8.56 -7.19 -6.86
C ARG A 23 9.64 -6.60 -7.76
N THR A 24 10.66 -7.36 -8.10
CA THR A 24 11.71 -6.93 -9.04
C THR A 24 11.33 -7.10 -10.51
N SER A 25 10.23 -7.80 -10.80
CA SER A 25 9.60 -7.88 -12.12
C SER A 25 8.07 -7.98 -11.98
N PRO A 26 7.26 -7.66 -13.01
CA PRO A 26 5.80 -7.63 -12.90
C PRO A 26 5.19 -8.98 -12.47
N THR A 27 5.78 -10.08 -12.93
CA THR A 27 5.32 -11.46 -12.70
C THR A 27 6.22 -12.24 -11.74
N GLY A 28 7.26 -11.60 -11.19
CA GLY A 28 8.23 -12.22 -10.29
C GLY A 28 7.71 -12.46 -8.87
N PRO A 29 8.53 -13.08 -8.01
CA PRO A 29 8.18 -13.29 -6.61
C PRO A 29 8.12 -11.95 -5.85
N THR A 30 7.32 -11.95 -4.78
CA THR A 30 7.21 -10.83 -3.85
C THR A 30 8.42 -10.78 -2.91
N VAL A 31 9.11 -9.64 -2.88
CA VAL A 31 10.32 -9.41 -2.07
C VAL A 31 10.04 -8.65 -0.77
N ALA A 32 8.93 -7.92 -0.70
CA ALA A 32 8.46 -7.23 0.49
C ALA A 32 6.93 -7.19 0.50
N THR A 33 6.32 -7.18 1.68
CA THR A 33 4.86 -7.11 1.85
C THR A 33 4.53 -6.20 3.03
N GLY A 34 3.46 -5.44 2.89
CA GLY A 34 2.85 -4.67 3.96
C GLY A 34 1.34 -4.57 3.77
N HIS A 35 0.64 -4.14 4.81
CA HIS A 35 -0.80 -3.95 4.78
C HIS A 35 -1.08 -2.49 5.12
N GLY A 36 -1.82 -1.83 4.25
CA GLY A 36 -2.17 -0.42 4.38
C GLY A 36 -3.67 -0.22 4.43
N LEU A 37 -4.07 0.93 4.92
CA LEU A 37 -5.45 1.41 4.93
C LEU A 37 -5.66 2.33 3.74
N VAL A 38 -6.82 2.22 3.10
CA VAL A 38 -7.21 3.07 1.97
C VAL A 38 -8.04 4.23 2.51
N GLN A 39 -7.60 5.45 2.23
CA GLN A 39 -8.36 6.68 2.47
C GLN A 39 -9.34 6.95 1.31
N ARG A 40 -10.39 7.73 1.55
CA ARG A 40 -11.45 8.02 0.57
C ARG A 40 -10.95 8.75 -0.68
N ASP A 41 -9.90 9.55 -0.53
CA ASP A 41 -9.21 10.22 -1.65
C ASP A 41 -8.26 9.30 -2.45
N GLY A 42 -8.08 8.04 -2.00
CA GLY A 42 -7.31 7.02 -2.71
C GLY A 42 -5.92 6.76 -2.14
N ASP A 43 -5.50 7.50 -1.10
CA ASP A 43 -4.20 7.30 -0.48
C ASP A 43 -4.13 5.98 0.30
N VAL A 44 -2.96 5.34 0.27
CA VAL A 44 -2.66 4.16 1.09
C VAL A 44 -1.72 4.53 2.22
N VAL A 45 -2.23 4.45 3.44
CA VAL A 45 -1.54 4.85 4.66
C VAL A 45 -1.27 3.65 5.57
N SER A 46 -0.39 3.86 6.56
CA SER A 46 -0.14 2.91 7.64
C SER A 46 -1.35 2.77 8.55
N VAL A 47 -1.28 1.84 9.50
CA VAL A 47 -2.37 1.51 10.43
C VAL A 47 -2.70 2.60 11.45
N ASP A 48 -1.91 3.68 11.48
CA ASP A 48 -2.19 4.91 12.23
C ASP A 48 -3.15 5.86 11.47
N GLY A 49 -3.45 5.55 10.21
CA GLY A 49 -4.38 6.31 9.36
C GLY A 49 -3.79 7.56 8.73
N PHE A 50 -2.48 7.82 8.88
CA PHE A 50 -1.86 9.06 8.37
C PHE A 50 -0.46 8.86 7.78
N SER A 51 0.39 8.07 8.42
CA SER A 51 1.77 7.89 7.95
C SER A 51 1.79 7.13 6.62
N ALA A 52 2.73 7.45 5.74
CA ALA A 52 2.97 6.64 4.55
C ALA A 52 3.26 5.17 4.92
N LEU A 53 2.71 4.22 4.14
CA LEU A 53 3.01 2.81 4.33
C LEU A 53 4.50 2.54 4.04
N ARG A 54 5.21 1.96 5.02
CA ARG A 54 6.62 1.58 4.88
C ARG A 54 6.76 0.09 4.64
N LEU A 55 7.64 -0.27 3.72
CA LEU A 55 8.00 -1.65 3.40
C LEU A 55 9.48 -1.84 3.69
N ASN A 56 9.82 -2.87 4.45
CA ASN A 56 11.21 -3.12 4.87
C ASN A 56 11.94 -3.90 3.78
N THR A 57 12.59 -3.19 2.87
CA THR A 57 13.51 -3.75 1.87
C THR A 57 14.61 -2.75 1.53
N THR A 58 15.59 -3.17 0.75
CA THR A 58 16.68 -2.30 0.28
C THR A 58 16.17 -1.25 -0.71
N ALA A 59 16.84 -0.10 -0.79
CA ALA A 59 16.53 0.88 -1.81
C ALA A 59 16.75 0.31 -3.22
N GLY A 60 15.90 0.65 -4.18
CA GLY A 60 15.97 0.14 -5.55
C GLY A 60 14.68 0.31 -6.34
N LEU A 61 14.68 -0.22 -7.57
CA LEU A 61 13.53 -0.19 -8.46
C LEU A 61 12.65 -1.43 -8.27
N TYR A 62 11.36 -1.20 -8.03
CA TYR A 62 10.38 -2.27 -7.83
C TYR A 62 9.06 -1.99 -8.54
N HIS A 63 8.40 -3.05 -8.99
CA HIS A 63 6.98 -2.99 -9.30
C HIS A 63 6.17 -3.03 -8.01
N VAL A 64 5.23 -2.10 -7.89
CA VAL A 64 4.29 -2.05 -6.77
C VAL A 64 3.06 -2.86 -7.16
N VAL A 65 2.66 -3.79 -6.29
CA VAL A 65 1.43 -4.57 -6.48
C VAL A 65 0.47 -4.27 -5.35
N VAL A 66 -0.76 -3.91 -5.69
CA VAL A 66 -1.85 -3.68 -4.74
C VAL A 66 -2.87 -4.81 -4.90
N ARG A 67 -3.14 -5.52 -3.80
CA ARG A 67 -4.14 -6.58 -3.74
C ARG A 67 -5.25 -6.19 -2.78
N HIS A 68 -6.47 -6.21 -3.27
CA HIS A 68 -7.67 -6.18 -2.47
C HIS A 68 -8.27 -7.58 -2.38
N ARG A 69 -9.05 -7.87 -1.33
CA ARG A 69 -9.59 -9.22 -1.03
C ARG A 69 -10.44 -9.82 -2.14
N ASN A 70 -11.15 -9.00 -2.92
CA ASN A 70 -12.15 -9.46 -3.89
C ASN A 70 -11.87 -8.97 -5.32
N HIS A 71 -10.79 -8.22 -5.56
CA HIS A 71 -10.45 -7.68 -6.88
C HIS A 71 -9.16 -8.28 -7.40
N LEU A 72 -9.00 -8.25 -8.73
CA LEU A 72 -7.73 -8.57 -9.37
C LEU A 72 -6.65 -7.61 -8.87
N ALA A 73 -5.45 -8.12 -8.68
CA ALA A 73 -4.32 -7.30 -8.28
C ALA A 73 -3.97 -6.28 -9.37
N ALA A 74 -3.67 -5.05 -8.97
CA ALA A 74 -3.11 -4.02 -9.82
C ALA A 74 -1.59 -4.00 -9.66
N VAL A 75 -0.85 -3.85 -10.77
CA VAL A 75 0.61 -3.77 -10.80
C VAL A 75 1.02 -2.48 -11.51
N SER A 76 2.04 -1.79 -10.99
CA SER A 76 2.60 -0.62 -11.67
C SER A 76 3.15 -0.98 -13.05
N ALA A 77 2.84 -0.15 -14.05
CA ALA A 77 3.25 -0.38 -15.45
C ALA A 77 4.78 -0.36 -15.62
N SER A 78 5.47 0.48 -14.84
CA SER A 78 6.93 0.55 -14.74
C SER A 78 7.38 0.30 -13.30
N ALA A 79 8.66 -0.03 -13.13
CA ALA A 79 9.29 -0.06 -11.82
C ALA A 79 9.44 1.37 -11.27
N LEU A 80 9.18 1.53 -9.97
CA LEU A 80 9.27 2.79 -9.25
C LEU A 80 10.41 2.71 -8.23
N GLN A 81 11.05 3.85 -7.97
CA GLN A 81 12.08 3.96 -6.95
C GLN A 81 11.47 3.78 -5.55
N HIS A 82 12.05 2.87 -4.77
CA HIS A 82 11.79 2.67 -3.36
C HIS A 82 13.06 2.97 -2.56
N GLY A 83 12.91 3.63 -1.40
CA GLY A 83 14.03 4.19 -0.65
C GLY A 83 14.17 5.71 -0.88
N PRO A 84 15.10 6.36 -0.18
CA PRO A 84 15.37 7.80 -0.34
C PRO A 84 15.86 8.17 -1.75
#